data_AF-A0A3D2U4G3-F1
#
_entry.id   AF-A0A3D2U4G3-F1
#
_cell.length_a   1.000
_cell.length_b   1.000
_cell.length_c   1.000
_cell.angle_alpha   90.00
_cell.angle_beta   90.00
_cell.angle_gamma   90.00
#
_symmetry.space_group_name_H-M   'P 1'
#
loop_
_entity.id
_entity.type
_entity.pdbx_description
1 polymer ?
#
loop_
_entity_poly.entity_id
_entity_poly.type
_entity_poly.pdbx_seq_one_letter_code
_entity_poly.pdbx_strand_id
1 'polypeptide(L)'
;MVFAGSPAGRDHRSVIIVLAAAVLLASVLFSPRPAVAGDASAFAGLAAEYKKTIRPLLGKYCLGCHSTKKKVGELDLEQFGTLVEVRKGTRSWLKMVEMLTNGEMPPKKSAQPSAIQRQLMVSWGERYLDAEALSRAGDPGPVPLRRLNNAQYTYTIRDLTGVRLDPVREFPSEGAAGEGFTNASNALAMSPALLRKYLDAGQQVARHAMLVPEGIRFSAGSSRRDWTDQILSEIRDLYGQFTTTVKLHSHYNLPKMSHLGNAGQVPLDSYFAATLRERDRLAAGDTTIEAVAKKYKLNARYLRRLWSELSREDASLLMAELGRRWRQAKPGQESALAKSVKKWQRGLWMFNPVGLIGKKGSRPRWMEPARPVLATQTVRLKIAASSKDKKVDTGKPAGAAGPVVVSLVVTDAGDGNAGDFVVWQRPRLVLKDKPDVLLKEIVKDPRFGKHPDGTSIDEASMCVQAPAVIRLELPREAAEGRELVSTVQLDARTGAGGSAQVELIPGTAKAAAGLKVSEVSVTYGKVNIGADVREITFRNPVLVAMKSSARSRFETAMADHRSVFPAALCYTQIVPVDELLTLTLMYREDDHLVRLMLDTQQSARLDKLWDQLIYV
;
A
#
# COMPACT_ATOMS: atom_id res chain seq x y z
N MET A 1 50.93 -23.58 22.37
CA MET A 1 50.64 -22.98 23.68
C MET A 1 49.13 -22.95 23.83
N VAL A 2 48.64 -23.62 24.87
CA VAL A 2 47.24 -23.99 25.14
C VAL A 2 46.52 -22.84 25.86
N PHE A 3 45.28 -22.50 25.46
CA PHE A 3 44.15 -21.96 26.27
C PHE A 3 42.92 -21.87 25.33
N ALA A 4 41.96 -22.80 25.35
CA ALA A 4 40.79 -22.95 26.24
C ALA A 4 39.61 -22.00 25.92
N GLY A 5 38.51 -22.57 25.39
CA GLY A 5 37.19 -21.95 25.23
C GLY A 5 36.23 -22.84 24.41
N SER A 6 35.35 -23.57 25.10
CA SER A 6 34.39 -24.57 24.60
C SER A 6 33.42 -24.10 23.50
N PRO A 7 32.96 -24.99 22.60
CA PRO A 7 31.63 -24.90 22.03
C PRO A 7 30.64 -25.79 22.80
N ALA A 8 29.49 -25.21 23.13
CA ALA A 8 28.38 -25.85 23.84
C ALA A 8 27.92 -27.14 23.14
N GLY A 9 27.74 -28.19 23.95
CA GLY A 9 27.24 -29.49 23.52
C GLY A 9 25.84 -29.40 22.93
N ARG A 10 25.66 -29.97 21.73
CA ARG A 10 24.34 -30.36 21.25
C ARG A 10 23.92 -31.60 22.01
N ASP A 11 22.88 -31.41 22.81
CA ASP A 11 22.31 -32.39 23.71
C ASP A 11 21.68 -33.55 22.92
N HIS A 12 22.42 -34.65 22.75
CA HIS A 12 21.91 -35.91 22.17
C HIS A 12 20.75 -36.52 22.99
N ARG A 13 20.47 -35.99 24.19
CA ARG A 13 19.35 -36.38 25.05
C ARG A 13 17.99 -35.93 24.51
N SER A 14 17.91 -34.77 23.84
CA SER A 14 16.63 -34.22 23.36
C SER A 14 16.07 -34.98 22.15
N VAL A 15 16.94 -35.54 21.30
CA VAL A 15 16.53 -36.34 20.14
C VAL A 15 16.03 -37.73 20.56
N ILE A 16 16.65 -38.32 21.60
CA ILE A 16 16.21 -39.60 22.17
C ILE A 16 14.88 -39.45 22.91
N ILE A 17 14.64 -38.33 23.60
CA ILE A 17 13.36 -38.06 24.28
C ILE A 17 12.21 -37.86 23.27
N VAL A 18 12.46 -37.21 22.13
CA VAL A 18 11.43 -37.00 21.09
C VAL A 18 11.12 -38.30 20.33
N LEU A 19 12.11 -39.16 20.07
CA LEU A 19 11.90 -40.49 19.48
C LEU A 19 11.23 -41.47 20.46
N ALA A 20 11.59 -41.42 21.76
CA ALA A 20 10.90 -42.21 22.79
C ALA A 20 9.45 -41.73 22.99
N ALA A 21 9.19 -40.42 22.93
CA ALA A 21 7.84 -39.87 22.98
C ALA A 21 7.02 -40.23 21.73
N ALA A 22 7.61 -40.31 20.54
CA ALA A 22 6.92 -40.74 19.32
C ALA A 22 6.60 -42.25 19.32
N VAL A 23 7.46 -43.09 19.90
CA VAL A 23 7.20 -44.54 20.07
C VAL A 23 6.19 -44.81 21.20
N LEU A 24 6.19 -44.00 22.27
CA LEU A 24 5.15 -44.02 23.32
C LEU A 24 3.79 -43.49 22.82
N LEU A 25 3.77 -42.50 21.92
CA LEU A 25 2.52 -42.01 21.32
C LEU A 25 1.97 -42.98 20.24
N ALA A 26 2.84 -43.68 19.51
CA ALA A 26 2.44 -44.70 18.55
C ALA A 26 1.91 -45.99 19.22
N SER A 27 2.40 -46.34 20.42
CA SER A 27 1.90 -47.49 21.20
C SER A 27 0.58 -47.20 21.94
N VAL A 28 0.24 -45.93 22.18
CA VAL A 28 -1.10 -45.51 22.64
C VAL A 28 -2.14 -45.54 21.50
N LEU A 29 -1.72 -45.45 20.24
CA LEU A 29 -2.62 -45.51 19.07
C LEU A 29 -2.81 -46.92 18.48
N PHE A 30 -1.97 -47.89 18.86
CA PHE A 30 -2.02 -49.29 18.38
C PHE A 30 -2.14 -50.33 19.50
N SER A 31 -2.56 -49.94 20.69
CA SER A 31 -3.14 -50.93 21.61
C SER A 31 -4.41 -51.48 20.95
N PRO A 32 -4.57 -52.80 20.78
CA PRO A 32 -5.88 -53.34 20.45
C PRO A 32 -6.80 -52.83 21.54
N ARG A 33 -7.77 -51.97 21.19
CA ARG A 33 -8.90 -51.75 22.09
C ARG A 33 -9.37 -53.15 22.42
N PRO A 34 -9.37 -53.59 23.69
CA PRO A 34 -10.04 -54.83 24.00
C PRO A 34 -11.42 -54.66 23.39
N ALA A 35 -11.79 -55.58 22.49
CA ALA A 35 -13.18 -55.71 22.09
C ALA A 35 -13.95 -55.61 23.40
N VAL A 36 -14.84 -54.62 23.49
CA VAL A 36 -15.63 -54.39 24.68
C VAL A 36 -16.48 -55.66 24.82
N ALA A 37 -15.95 -56.65 25.54
CA ALA A 37 -16.71 -57.65 26.25
C ALA A 37 -17.35 -56.94 27.46
N GLY A 38 -17.98 -55.79 27.21
CA GLY A 38 -18.84 -55.09 28.13
C GLY A 38 -20.24 -55.50 27.78
N ASP A 39 -20.69 -56.62 28.35
CA ASP A 39 -22.14 -56.87 28.40
C ASP A 39 -22.50 -57.86 29.50
N ALA A 40 -21.78 -58.98 29.65
CA ALA A 40 -22.12 -59.96 30.70
C ALA A 40 -21.87 -59.44 32.14
N SER A 41 -20.79 -58.68 32.34
CA SER A 41 -20.39 -58.16 33.66
C SER A 41 -21.31 -57.03 34.15
N ALA A 42 -21.72 -56.12 33.26
CA ALA A 42 -22.58 -54.98 33.60
C ALA A 42 -23.97 -55.42 34.05
N PHE A 43 -24.61 -56.34 33.30
CA PHE A 43 -25.92 -56.88 33.69
C PHE A 43 -25.85 -57.78 34.93
N ALA A 44 -24.75 -58.49 35.18
CA ALA A 44 -24.59 -59.27 36.40
C ALA A 44 -24.56 -58.39 37.66
N GLY A 45 -23.81 -57.27 37.62
CA GLY A 45 -23.78 -56.28 38.70
C GLY A 45 -25.14 -55.61 38.91
N LEU A 46 -25.78 -55.17 37.82
CA LEU A 46 -27.12 -54.58 37.86
C LEU A 46 -28.17 -55.55 38.40
N ALA A 47 -28.09 -56.84 38.06
CA ALA A 47 -29.04 -57.86 38.54
C ALA A 47 -28.89 -58.11 40.06
N ALA A 48 -27.65 -58.15 40.54
CA ALA A 48 -27.36 -58.32 41.95
C ALA A 48 -27.84 -57.10 42.77
N GLU A 49 -27.57 -55.89 42.30
CA GLU A 49 -28.03 -54.64 42.91
C GLU A 49 -29.56 -54.52 42.87
N TYR A 50 -30.19 -54.94 41.76
CA TYR A 50 -31.63 -54.96 41.62
C TYR A 50 -32.29 -55.82 42.69
N LYS A 51 -31.83 -57.06 42.84
CA LYS A 51 -32.39 -58.05 43.77
C LYS A 51 -32.19 -57.63 45.23
N LYS A 52 -31.00 -57.10 45.58
CA LYS A 52 -30.63 -56.78 46.96
C LYS A 52 -31.13 -55.41 47.42
N THR A 53 -31.18 -54.43 46.52
CA THR A 53 -31.38 -53.01 46.89
C THR A 53 -32.64 -52.43 46.27
N ILE A 54 -32.82 -52.54 44.95
CA ILE A 54 -33.89 -51.80 44.26
C ILE A 54 -35.26 -52.46 44.42
N ARG A 55 -35.36 -53.79 44.26
CA ARG A 55 -36.62 -54.53 44.38
C ARG A 55 -37.27 -54.38 45.79
N PRO A 56 -36.53 -54.42 46.91
CA PRO A 56 -37.07 -54.09 48.22
C PRO A 56 -37.61 -52.65 48.33
N LEU A 57 -36.92 -51.67 47.71
CA LEU A 57 -37.38 -50.27 47.70
C LEU A 57 -38.67 -50.11 46.90
N LEU A 58 -38.78 -50.77 45.74
CA LEU A 58 -40.03 -50.83 44.97
C LEU A 58 -41.15 -51.48 45.79
N GLY A 59 -40.85 -52.58 46.49
CA GLY A 59 -41.79 -53.23 47.39
C GLY A 59 -42.35 -52.30 48.47
N LYS A 60 -41.48 -51.47 49.06
CA LYS A 60 -41.84 -50.55 50.14
C LYS A 60 -42.60 -49.32 49.66
N TYR A 61 -42.20 -48.73 48.52
CA TYR A 61 -42.68 -47.40 48.11
C TYR A 61 -43.61 -47.42 46.89
N CYS A 62 -43.61 -48.48 46.08
CA CYS A 62 -44.27 -48.49 44.78
C CYS A 62 -45.36 -49.58 44.65
N LEU A 63 -45.13 -50.80 45.15
CA LEU A 63 -46.04 -51.93 44.92
C LEU A 63 -47.40 -51.81 45.62
N GLY A 64 -47.55 -50.90 46.58
CA GLY A 64 -48.85 -50.58 47.19
C GLY A 64 -49.85 -49.94 46.21
N CYS A 65 -49.37 -49.36 45.10
CA CYS A 65 -50.20 -48.75 44.05
C CYS A 65 -49.90 -49.23 42.62
N HIS A 66 -48.73 -49.84 42.38
CA HIS A 66 -48.28 -50.33 41.07
C HIS A 66 -47.90 -51.82 41.15
N SER A 67 -48.90 -52.68 41.41
CA SER A 67 -48.79 -54.14 41.52
C SER A 67 -49.79 -54.85 40.62
N THR A 68 -49.70 -56.18 40.51
CA THR A 68 -50.62 -56.96 39.68
C THR A 68 -52.06 -56.83 40.17
N LYS A 69 -52.26 -56.70 41.49
CA LYS A 69 -53.57 -56.48 42.11
C LYS A 69 -54.09 -55.04 41.96
N LYS A 70 -53.20 -54.04 41.89
CA LYS A 70 -53.57 -52.61 41.82
C LYS A 70 -52.63 -51.88 40.86
N LYS A 71 -53.13 -51.55 39.66
CA LYS A 71 -52.37 -50.98 38.54
C LYS A 71 -52.69 -49.50 38.33
N VAL A 72 -52.36 -48.64 39.28
CA VAL A 72 -52.58 -47.19 39.13
C VAL A 72 -51.76 -46.68 37.93
N GLY A 73 -52.39 -45.94 37.02
CA GLY A 73 -51.74 -45.44 35.81
C GLY A 73 -51.31 -46.53 34.83
N GLU A 74 -52.01 -47.67 34.83
CA GLU A 74 -51.75 -48.85 33.97
C GLU A 74 -50.35 -49.47 34.15
N LEU A 75 -49.67 -49.14 35.25
CA LEU A 75 -48.32 -49.59 35.54
C LEU A 75 -48.36 -50.70 36.60
N ASP A 76 -47.81 -51.86 36.22
CA ASP A 76 -47.52 -52.97 37.12
C ASP A 76 -46.00 -53.11 37.27
N LEU A 77 -45.47 -52.81 38.46
CA LEU A 77 -44.04 -52.96 38.75
C LEU A 77 -43.72 -54.31 39.41
N GLU A 78 -44.74 -55.07 39.83
CA GLU A 78 -44.57 -56.38 40.47
C GLU A 78 -44.09 -57.42 39.45
N GLN A 79 -44.47 -57.26 38.17
CA GLN A 79 -43.99 -58.10 37.07
C GLN A 79 -42.46 -58.07 36.88
N PHE A 80 -41.78 -57.03 37.38
CA PHE A 80 -40.32 -56.90 37.28
C PHE A 80 -39.62 -57.68 38.39
N GLY A 81 -39.85 -58.99 38.45
CA GLY A 81 -39.29 -59.86 39.50
C GLY A 81 -37.76 -60.01 39.45
N THR A 82 -37.18 -60.00 38.25
CA THR A 82 -35.74 -60.08 38.01
C THR A 82 -35.32 -59.07 36.94
N LEU A 83 -34.01 -58.92 36.75
CA LEU A 83 -33.49 -58.07 35.68
C LEU A 83 -33.95 -58.53 34.29
N VAL A 84 -34.23 -59.81 34.09
CA VAL A 84 -34.72 -60.32 32.79
C VAL A 84 -36.09 -59.72 32.45
N GLU A 85 -36.99 -59.58 33.43
CA GLU A 85 -38.27 -58.92 33.20
C GLU A 85 -38.12 -57.40 33.08
N VAL A 86 -37.22 -56.79 33.86
CA VAL A 86 -36.86 -55.36 33.72
C VAL A 86 -36.48 -55.04 32.27
N ARG A 87 -35.63 -55.86 31.66
CA ARG A 87 -35.16 -55.70 30.27
C ARG A 87 -36.29 -55.72 29.23
N LYS A 88 -37.40 -56.39 29.53
CA LYS A 88 -38.59 -56.40 28.66
C LYS A 88 -39.44 -55.13 28.81
N GLY A 89 -39.22 -54.34 29.85
CA GLY A 89 -40.03 -53.19 30.24
C GLY A 89 -39.36 -51.82 30.08
N THR A 90 -38.36 -51.64 29.21
CA THR A 90 -37.52 -50.42 29.10
C THR A 90 -38.32 -49.11 29.11
N ARG A 91 -39.46 -49.04 28.41
CA ARG A 91 -40.33 -47.85 28.41
C ARG A 91 -40.88 -47.49 29.79
N SER A 92 -41.24 -48.50 30.59
CA SER A 92 -41.72 -48.31 31.96
C SER A 92 -40.61 -47.79 32.87
N TRP A 93 -39.38 -48.24 32.65
CA TRP A 93 -38.20 -47.82 33.40
C TRP A 93 -37.76 -46.39 33.06
N LEU A 94 -37.83 -45.98 31.79
CA LEU A 94 -37.64 -44.57 31.37
C LEU A 94 -38.59 -43.64 32.12
N LYS A 95 -39.89 -43.99 32.11
CA LYS A 95 -40.92 -43.20 32.80
C LYS A 95 -40.75 -43.22 34.32
N MET A 96 -40.34 -44.35 34.89
CA MET A 96 -40.09 -44.45 36.34
C MET A 96 -38.91 -43.58 36.76
N VAL A 97 -37.80 -43.58 36.02
CA VAL A 97 -36.65 -42.71 36.27
C VAL A 97 -37.09 -41.24 36.21
N GLU A 98 -37.81 -40.84 35.16
CA GLU A 98 -38.35 -39.49 35.02
C GLU A 98 -39.21 -39.07 36.23
N MET A 99 -40.19 -39.90 36.61
CA MET A 99 -41.11 -39.61 37.73
C MET A 99 -40.40 -39.55 39.10
N LEU A 100 -39.36 -40.37 39.29
CA LEU A 100 -38.55 -40.36 40.51
C LEU A 100 -37.64 -39.14 40.56
N THR A 101 -37.03 -38.77 39.43
CA THR A 101 -36.17 -37.59 39.27
C THR A 101 -36.95 -36.31 39.49
N ASN A 102 -38.17 -36.21 38.96
CA ASN A 102 -39.05 -35.06 39.15
C ASN A 102 -39.68 -35.00 40.55
N GLY A 103 -39.54 -36.04 41.36
CA GLY A 103 -40.14 -36.10 42.70
C GLY A 103 -41.66 -36.31 42.70
N GLU A 104 -42.25 -36.65 41.55
CA GLU A 104 -43.70 -36.81 41.38
C GLU A 104 -44.22 -38.12 41.99
N MET A 105 -43.36 -39.16 42.03
CA MET A 105 -43.67 -40.44 42.64
C MET A 105 -42.70 -40.78 43.80
N PRO A 106 -43.17 -41.46 44.86
CA PRO A 106 -44.59 -41.69 45.21
C PRO A 106 -45.36 -40.40 45.52
N PRO A 107 -46.71 -40.37 45.49
CA PRO A 107 -47.50 -39.18 45.80
C PRO A 107 -47.25 -38.66 47.24
N LYS A 108 -47.42 -37.35 47.47
CA LYS A 108 -47.14 -36.70 48.78
C LYS A 108 -47.79 -37.37 50.01
N LYS A 109 -48.94 -38.02 49.83
CA LYS A 109 -49.69 -38.70 50.91
C LYS A 109 -49.25 -40.15 51.17
N SER A 110 -48.32 -40.67 50.37
CA SER A 110 -47.76 -42.02 50.48
C SER A 110 -46.37 -42.00 51.14
N ALA A 111 -45.92 -43.15 51.65
CA ALA A 111 -44.58 -43.30 52.18
C ALA A 111 -43.51 -42.88 51.14
N GLN A 112 -42.60 -41.99 51.55
CA GLN A 112 -41.56 -41.44 50.66
C GLN A 112 -40.22 -42.13 50.91
N PRO A 113 -39.43 -42.42 49.84
CA PRO A 113 -38.03 -42.77 49.99
C PRO A 113 -37.22 -41.58 50.52
N SER A 114 -36.14 -41.84 51.27
CA SER A 114 -35.15 -40.81 51.57
C SER A 114 -34.47 -40.29 50.29
N ALA A 115 -33.83 -39.13 50.35
CA ALA A 115 -33.08 -38.59 49.21
C ALA A 115 -32.05 -39.59 48.66
N ILE A 116 -31.33 -40.28 49.56
CA ILE A 116 -30.36 -41.33 49.22
C ILE A 116 -31.06 -42.52 48.53
N GLN A 117 -32.20 -42.97 49.05
CA GLN A 117 -32.95 -44.09 48.45
C GLN A 117 -33.52 -43.74 47.07
N ARG A 118 -34.00 -42.50 46.89
CA ARG A 118 -34.47 -41.99 45.59
C ARG A 118 -33.33 -41.95 44.57
N GLN A 119 -32.18 -41.40 44.96
CA GLN A 119 -31.00 -41.32 44.10
C GLN A 119 -30.45 -42.72 43.75
N LEU A 120 -30.52 -43.68 44.67
CA LEU A 120 -30.15 -45.08 44.39
C LEU A 120 -31.06 -45.68 43.30
N MET A 121 -32.38 -45.46 43.38
CA MET A 121 -33.32 -45.96 42.35
C MET A 121 -33.14 -45.27 41.00
N VAL A 122 -32.95 -43.94 40.98
CA VAL A 122 -32.69 -43.18 39.75
C VAL A 122 -31.38 -43.62 39.11
N SER A 123 -30.27 -43.59 39.86
CA SER A 123 -28.95 -43.93 39.33
C SER A 123 -28.86 -45.38 38.84
N TRP A 124 -29.53 -46.31 39.52
CA TRP A 124 -29.61 -47.69 39.04
C TRP A 124 -30.43 -47.78 37.74
N GLY A 125 -31.56 -47.07 37.66
CA GLY A 125 -32.39 -47.02 36.46
C GLY A 125 -31.65 -46.44 35.26
N GLU A 126 -30.91 -45.35 35.44
CA GLU A 126 -30.06 -44.73 34.42
C GLU A 126 -28.96 -45.70 33.96
N ARG A 127 -28.19 -46.30 34.88
CA ARG A 127 -27.16 -47.29 34.53
C ARG A 127 -27.74 -48.51 33.80
N TYR A 128 -28.93 -48.95 34.19
CA TYR A 128 -29.64 -50.02 33.48
C TYR A 128 -30.02 -49.59 32.06
N LEU A 129 -30.62 -48.40 31.89
CA LEU A 129 -31.04 -47.89 30.59
C LEU A 129 -29.86 -47.68 29.65
N ASP A 130 -28.73 -47.16 30.16
CA ASP A 130 -27.48 -47.02 29.42
C ASP A 130 -26.93 -48.39 28.98
N ALA A 131 -26.88 -49.37 29.89
CA ALA A 131 -26.45 -50.72 29.57
C ALA A 131 -27.37 -51.38 28.53
N GLU A 132 -28.69 -51.20 28.65
CA GLU A 132 -29.66 -51.73 27.68
C GLU A 132 -29.52 -51.05 26.32
N ALA A 133 -29.30 -49.73 26.28
CA ALA A 133 -29.05 -48.98 25.05
C ALA A 133 -27.76 -49.43 24.36
N LEU A 134 -26.67 -49.61 25.12
CA LEU A 134 -25.41 -50.13 24.60
C LEU A 134 -25.53 -51.56 24.08
N SER A 135 -26.24 -52.44 24.79
CA SER A 135 -26.48 -53.83 24.36
C SER A 135 -27.30 -53.91 23.05
N ARG A 136 -28.06 -52.85 22.74
CA ARG A 136 -28.87 -52.72 21.52
C ARG A 136 -28.27 -51.78 20.48
N ALA A 137 -27.16 -51.11 20.77
CA ALA A 137 -26.60 -50.08 19.91
C ALA A 137 -26.19 -50.62 18.53
N GLY A 138 -25.90 -51.92 18.44
CA GLY A 138 -25.47 -52.58 17.21
C GLY A 138 -24.16 -52.01 16.66
N ASP A 139 -23.64 -52.64 15.63
CA ASP A 139 -22.69 -51.98 14.73
C ASP A 139 -23.53 -51.13 13.76
N PRO A 140 -23.33 -49.79 13.67
CA PRO A 140 -24.04 -48.97 12.68
C PRO A 140 -23.73 -49.39 11.23
N GLY A 141 -22.78 -50.31 11.06
CA GLY A 141 -22.35 -50.84 9.78
C GLY A 141 -21.26 -49.97 9.16
N PRO A 142 -20.70 -50.42 8.03
CA PRO A 142 -19.72 -49.64 7.30
C PRO A 142 -20.33 -48.31 6.84
N VAL A 143 -19.56 -47.23 6.93
CA VAL A 143 -19.99 -45.91 6.40
C VAL A 143 -20.12 -46.02 4.88
N PRO A 144 -21.32 -45.96 4.30
CA PRO A 144 -21.47 -46.03 2.85
C PRO A 144 -20.92 -44.76 2.22
N LEU A 145 -20.21 -44.91 1.09
CA LEU A 145 -19.77 -43.77 0.28
C LEU A 145 -21.00 -42.95 -0.14
N ARG A 146 -20.97 -41.65 0.17
CA ARG A 146 -22.00 -40.69 -0.25
C ARG A 146 -21.38 -39.49 -0.94
N ARG A 147 -22.15 -38.86 -1.82
CA ARG A 147 -21.81 -37.54 -2.36
C ARG A 147 -21.95 -36.45 -1.30
N LEU A 148 -21.34 -35.30 -1.55
CA LEU A 148 -21.66 -34.07 -0.83
C LEU A 148 -23.09 -33.65 -1.20
N ASN A 149 -23.84 -33.18 -0.21
CA ASN A 149 -25.13 -32.57 -0.46
C ASN A 149 -24.96 -31.18 -1.13
N ASN A 150 -26.01 -30.56 -1.65
CA ASN A 150 -25.92 -29.34 -2.44
C ASN A 150 -25.26 -28.20 -1.65
N ALA A 151 -25.62 -28.05 -0.38
CA ALA A 151 -25.02 -27.06 0.50
C ALA A 151 -23.53 -27.35 0.74
N GLN A 152 -23.20 -28.59 1.11
CA GLN A 152 -21.82 -29.04 1.33
C GLN A 152 -20.96 -28.81 0.08
N TYR A 153 -21.44 -29.20 -1.11
CA TYR A 153 -20.72 -29.01 -2.36
C TYR A 153 -20.49 -27.52 -2.66
N THR A 154 -21.51 -26.67 -2.52
CA THR A 154 -21.37 -25.22 -2.71
C THR A 154 -20.35 -24.60 -1.76
N TYR A 155 -20.41 -24.93 -0.46
CA TYR A 155 -19.44 -24.41 0.50
C TYR A 155 -18.03 -24.93 0.22
N THR A 156 -17.87 -26.21 -0.10
CA THR A 156 -16.57 -26.77 -0.50
C THR A 156 -15.99 -26.04 -1.71
N ILE A 157 -16.78 -25.78 -2.76
CA ILE A 157 -16.30 -25.02 -3.92
C ILE A 157 -15.92 -23.58 -3.54
N ARG A 158 -16.70 -22.91 -2.68
CA ARG A 158 -16.39 -21.55 -2.21
C ARG A 158 -15.12 -21.52 -1.36
N ASP A 159 -14.89 -22.52 -0.53
CA ASP A 159 -13.72 -22.61 0.34
C ASP A 159 -12.45 -22.93 -0.48
N LEU A 160 -12.55 -23.83 -1.46
CA LEU A 160 -11.43 -24.20 -2.33
C LEU A 160 -11.05 -23.07 -3.30
N THR A 161 -12.03 -22.34 -3.82
CA THR A 161 -11.79 -21.28 -4.83
C THR A 161 -11.62 -19.90 -4.22
N GLY A 162 -12.14 -19.65 -3.01
CA GLY A 162 -12.25 -18.32 -2.42
C GLY A 162 -13.26 -17.40 -3.11
N VAL A 163 -14.01 -17.89 -4.10
CA VAL A 163 -15.00 -17.14 -4.87
C VAL A 163 -16.40 -17.61 -4.51
N ARG A 164 -17.35 -16.68 -4.37
CA ARG A 164 -18.75 -16.97 -4.03
C ARG A 164 -19.54 -17.54 -5.23
N LEU A 165 -19.09 -18.66 -5.77
CA LEU A 165 -19.78 -19.37 -6.85
C LEU A 165 -21.04 -20.08 -6.35
N ASP A 166 -21.97 -20.36 -7.25
CA ASP A 166 -23.18 -21.14 -6.98
C ASP A 166 -23.32 -22.28 -8.00
N PRO A 167 -22.53 -23.37 -7.83
CA PRO A 167 -22.43 -24.43 -8.81
C PRO A 167 -23.66 -25.36 -8.82
N VAL A 168 -24.49 -25.31 -7.77
CA VAL A 168 -25.66 -26.19 -7.60
C VAL A 168 -26.96 -25.56 -8.06
N ARG A 169 -26.91 -24.37 -8.67
CA ARG A 169 -28.12 -23.62 -9.09
C ARG A 169 -29.08 -24.44 -9.95
N GLU A 170 -28.55 -25.34 -10.77
CA GLU A 170 -29.34 -26.20 -11.66
C GLU A 170 -29.48 -27.64 -11.14
N PHE A 171 -29.08 -27.90 -9.90
CA PHE A 171 -29.19 -29.23 -9.31
C PHE A 171 -30.65 -29.46 -8.87
N PRO A 172 -31.13 -30.70 -8.92
CA PRO A 172 -32.42 -31.03 -8.32
C PRO A 172 -32.40 -30.73 -6.81
N SER A 173 -33.60 -30.48 -6.26
CA SER A 173 -33.78 -30.40 -4.82
C SER A 173 -33.40 -31.74 -4.17
N GLU A 174 -32.84 -31.67 -2.97
CA GLU A 174 -32.43 -32.87 -2.25
C GLU A 174 -33.57 -33.37 -1.39
N GLY A 175 -33.92 -34.64 -1.55
CA GLY A 175 -34.82 -35.32 -0.63
C GLY A 175 -34.17 -35.45 0.74
N ALA A 176 -34.91 -35.17 1.80
CA ALA A 176 -34.57 -35.65 3.12
C ALA A 176 -34.83 -37.17 3.17
N ALA A 177 -34.02 -37.91 3.93
CA ALA A 177 -34.43 -39.25 4.35
C ALA A 177 -35.73 -39.15 5.18
N GLY A 178 -36.37 -40.29 5.49
CA GLY A 178 -37.56 -40.32 6.36
C GLY A 178 -37.36 -39.62 7.72
N GLU A 179 -36.10 -39.47 8.15
CA GLU A 179 -35.64 -38.81 9.38
C GLU A 179 -35.49 -37.27 9.25
N GLY A 180 -35.74 -36.68 8.08
CA GLY A 180 -35.64 -35.22 7.86
C GLY A 180 -34.23 -34.68 7.56
N PHE A 181 -33.20 -35.52 7.58
CA PHE A 181 -31.82 -35.12 7.27
C PHE A 181 -31.48 -35.24 5.78
N THR A 182 -30.79 -34.22 5.24
CA THR A 182 -30.33 -34.15 3.84
C THR A 182 -28.88 -34.62 3.65
N ASN A 183 -28.26 -35.20 4.68
CA ASN A 183 -26.91 -35.79 4.63
C ASN A 183 -26.92 -37.31 4.84
N ALA A 184 -28.10 -37.92 4.90
CA ALA A 184 -28.26 -39.36 5.05
C ALA A 184 -27.82 -40.08 3.77
N SER A 185 -26.89 -41.02 3.88
CA SER A 185 -26.26 -41.65 2.72
C SER A 185 -27.22 -42.39 1.80
N ASN A 186 -28.26 -43.03 2.36
CA ASN A 186 -29.30 -43.74 1.62
C ASN A 186 -30.21 -42.81 0.80
N ALA A 187 -30.27 -41.52 1.13
CA ALA A 187 -31.05 -40.51 0.40
C ALA A 187 -30.24 -39.77 -0.67
N LEU A 188 -28.90 -39.91 -0.67
CA LEU A 188 -27.98 -39.18 -1.56
C LEU A 188 -27.54 -40.04 -2.75
N ALA A 189 -28.49 -40.60 -3.48
CA ALA A 189 -28.23 -41.36 -4.70
C ALA A 189 -27.68 -40.47 -5.84
N MET A 190 -26.91 -41.08 -6.75
CA MET A 190 -26.37 -40.44 -7.95
C MET A 190 -27.15 -40.92 -9.18
N SER A 191 -27.84 -40.02 -9.88
CA SER A 191 -28.49 -40.32 -11.16
C SER A 191 -27.59 -39.91 -12.34
N PRO A 192 -27.76 -40.50 -13.54
CA PRO A 192 -27.04 -40.06 -14.74
C PRO A 192 -27.23 -38.56 -15.05
N ALA A 193 -28.44 -38.03 -14.82
CA ALA A 193 -28.74 -36.61 -15.01
C ALA A 193 -28.00 -35.73 -14.00
N LEU A 194 -27.92 -36.16 -12.73
CA LEU A 194 -27.17 -35.44 -11.69
C LEU A 194 -25.67 -35.46 -11.98
N LEU A 195 -25.12 -36.59 -12.45
CA LEU A 195 -23.72 -36.66 -12.87
C LEU A 195 -23.43 -35.65 -13.98
N ARG A 196 -24.33 -35.49 -14.96
CA ARG A 196 -24.19 -34.47 -15.99
C ARG A 196 -24.17 -33.05 -15.40
N LYS A 197 -25.06 -32.76 -14.44
CA LYS A 197 -25.06 -31.48 -13.72
C LYS A 197 -23.76 -31.22 -12.96
N TYR A 198 -23.16 -32.23 -12.33
CA TYR A 198 -21.83 -32.09 -11.72
C TYR A 198 -20.74 -31.76 -12.74
N LEU A 199 -20.77 -32.36 -13.93
CA LEU A 199 -19.82 -32.04 -15.01
C LEU A 199 -20.02 -30.60 -15.52
N ASP A 200 -21.25 -30.18 -15.76
CA ASP A 200 -21.58 -28.82 -16.21
C ASP A 200 -21.18 -27.78 -15.14
N ALA A 201 -21.42 -28.07 -13.86
CA ALA A 201 -20.96 -27.27 -12.73
C ALA A 201 -19.43 -27.21 -12.63
N GLY A 202 -18.75 -28.33 -12.84
CA GLY A 202 -17.29 -28.39 -12.91
C GLY A 202 -16.74 -27.51 -14.03
N GLN A 203 -17.35 -27.54 -15.22
CA GLN A 203 -17.01 -26.64 -16.33
C GLN A 203 -17.27 -25.18 -15.98
N GLN A 204 -18.37 -24.87 -15.28
CA GLN A 204 -18.66 -23.52 -14.82
C GLN A 204 -17.61 -23.02 -13.83
N VAL A 205 -17.25 -23.82 -12.83
CA VAL A 205 -16.19 -23.49 -11.87
C VAL A 205 -14.84 -23.32 -12.58
N ALA A 206 -14.52 -24.19 -13.55
CA ALA A 206 -13.29 -24.09 -14.32
C ALA A 206 -13.18 -22.81 -15.17
N ARG A 207 -14.30 -22.24 -15.65
CA ARG A 207 -14.30 -20.93 -16.33
C ARG A 207 -13.86 -19.77 -15.45
N HIS A 208 -13.90 -19.93 -14.12
CA HIS A 208 -13.42 -18.94 -13.15
C HIS A 208 -11.95 -19.16 -12.77
N ALA A 209 -11.32 -20.24 -13.24
CA ALA A 209 -9.91 -20.50 -13.01
C ALA A 209 -9.05 -19.62 -13.93
N MET A 210 -8.25 -18.75 -13.31
CA MET A 210 -7.26 -17.89 -13.92
C MET A 210 -5.89 -18.54 -13.78
N LEU A 211 -5.27 -18.87 -14.92
CA LEU A 211 -3.88 -19.30 -14.93
C LEU A 211 -2.98 -18.11 -14.61
N VAL A 212 -2.01 -18.32 -13.72
CA VAL A 212 -1.03 -17.33 -13.29
C VAL A 212 0.37 -17.94 -13.34
N PRO A 213 1.46 -17.15 -13.33
CA PRO A 213 2.82 -17.69 -13.48
C PRO A 213 3.17 -18.83 -12.51
N GLU A 214 2.64 -18.78 -11.29
CA GLU A 214 2.93 -19.72 -10.20
C GLU A 214 1.83 -20.79 -10.01
N GLY A 215 0.82 -20.87 -10.88
CA GLY A 215 -0.26 -21.86 -10.75
C GLY A 215 -1.64 -21.34 -11.16
N ILE A 216 -2.64 -21.54 -10.29
CA ILE A 216 -4.04 -21.22 -10.57
C ILE A 216 -4.61 -20.35 -9.46
N ARG A 217 -5.32 -19.29 -9.84
CA ARG A 217 -6.15 -18.46 -8.96
C ARG A 217 -7.59 -18.52 -9.46
N PHE A 218 -8.58 -18.21 -8.63
CA PHE A 218 -9.97 -18.06 -9.08
C PHE A 218 -10.41 -16.59 -9.04
N SER A 219 -11.24 -16.20 -10.01
CA SER A 219 -11.86 -14.88 -10.13
C SER A 219 -13.38 -14.98 -10.10
N ALA A 220 -14.05 -13.93 -9.63
CA ALA A 220 -15.50 -13.81 -9.79
C ALA A 220 -15.91 -13.64 -11.27
N GLY A 221 -15.03 -13.08 -12.09
CA GLY A 221 -15.20 -12.98 -13.54
C GLY A 221 -14.74 -14.25 -14.25
N SER A 222 -15.20 -14.41 -15.50
CA SER A 222 -14.88 -15.59 -16.33
C SER A 222 -14.27 -15.22 -17.67
N SER A 223 -13.93 -13.94 -17.88
CA SER A 223 -13.25 -13.46 -19.08
C SER A 223 -11.90 -12.86 -18.74
N ARG A 224 -10.96 -12.87 -19.70
CA ARG A 224 -9.64 -12.24 -19.53
C ARG A 224 -9.74 -10.78 -19.13
N ARG A 225 -10.72 -10.05 -19.69
CA ARG A 225 -10.96 -8.65 -19.33
C ARG A 225 -11.32 -8.49 -17.87
N ASP A 226 -12.23 -9.32 -17.34
CA ASP A 226 -12.61 -9.26 -15.92
C ASP A 226 -11.39 -9.51 -15.02
N TRP A 227 -10.54 -10.46 -15.41
CA TRP A 227 -9.33 -10.81 -14.69
C TRP A 227 -8.31 -9.67 -14.69
N THR A 228 -8.05 -9.07 -15.86
CA THR A 228 -7.21 -7.87 -16.02
C THR A 228 -7.74 -6.73 -15.15
N ASP A 229 -9.03 -6.43 -15.22
CA ASP A 229 -9.66 -5.35 -14.45
C ASP A 229 -9.58 -5.61 -12.93
N GLN A 230 -9.74 -6.87 -12.50
CA GLN A 230 -9.56 -7.26 -11.11
C GLN A 230 -8.11 -7.03 -10.62
N ILE A 231 -7.11 -7.50 -11.36
CA ILE A 231 -5.69 -7.33 -10.98
C ILE A 231 -5.32 -5.84 -10.98
N LEU A 232 -5.77 -5.08 -11.98
CA LEU A 232 -5.60 -3.62 -12.02
C LEU A 232 -6.22 -2.94 -10.81
N SER A 233 -7.41 -3.36 -10.38
CA SER A 233 -8.04 -2.85 -9.16
C SER A 233 -7.17 -3.15 -7.94
N GLU A 234 -6.67 -4.39 -7.81
CA GLU A 234 -5.81 -4.77 -6.68
C GLU A 234 -4.50 -3.96 -6.61
N ILE A 235 -3.87 -3.67 -7.76
CA ILE A 235 -2.69 -2.79 -7.84
C ILE A 235 -3.06 -1.36 -7.44
N ARG A 236 -4.15 -0.81 -8.00
CA ARG A 236 -4.61 0.55 -7.68
C ARG A 236 -4.99 0.70 -6.21
N ASP A 237 -5.62 -0.31 -5.62
CA ASP A 237 -5.94 -0.36 -4.19
C ASP A 237 -4.69 -0.38 -3.34
N LEU A 238 -3.66 -1.14 -3.74
CA LEU A 238 -2.36 -1.12 -3.06
C LEU A 238 -1.70 0.26 -3.17
N TYR A 239 -1.72 0.91 -4.34
CA TYR A 239 -1.20 2.28 -4.50
C TYR A 239 -1.97 3.30 -3.66
N GLY A 240 -3.31 3.17 -3.62
CA GLY A 240 -4.21 4.05 -2.88
C GLY A 240 -3.98 4.03 -1.37
N GLN A 241 -3.42 2.95 -0.81
CA GLN A 241 -3.06 2.87 0.60
C GLN A 241 -1.93 3.83 1.01
N PHE A 242 -1.10 4.27 0.06
CA PHE A 242 0.10 5.08 0.35
C PHE A 242 0.13 6.45 -0.32
N THR A 243 -0.81 6.71 -1.24
CA THR A 243 -0.75 7.87 -2.11
C THR A 243 -2.06 8.66 -2.13
N THR A 244 -1.98 9.93 -2.50
CA THR A 244 -3.12 10.73 -2.92
C THR A 244 -3.06 10.90 -4.43
N THR A 245 -4.09 10.46 -5.14
CA THR A 245 -4.17 10.55 -6.59
C THR A 245 -4.47 11.97 -7.05
N VAL A 246 -3.65 12.49 -7.97
CA VAL A 246 -3.83 13.82 -8.57
C VAL A 246 -3.74 13.76 -10.09
N LYS A 247 -4.50 14.64 -10.77
CA LYS A 247 -4.35 14.87 -12.22
C LYS A 247 -3.08 15.70 -12.46
N LEU A 248 -2.05 15.07 -13.01
CA LEU A 248 -0.70 15.64 -13.01
C LEU A 248 -0.58 16.93 -13.84
N HIS A 249 -1.20 16.97 -15.01
CA HIS A 249 -1.14 18.14 -15.90
C HIS A 249 -1.72 19.41 -15.26
N SER A 250 -2.79 19.27 -14.47
CA SER A 250 -3.39 20.38 -13.73
C SER A 250 -2.49 20.82 -12.58
N HIS A 251 -1.86 19.85 -11.89
CA HIS A 251 -0.98 20.10 -10.75
C HIS A 251 0.33 20.82 -11.11
N TYR A 252 0.84 20.57 -12.31
CA TYR A 252 2.06 21.20 -12.86
C TYR A 252 1.77 22.40 -13.76
N ASN A 253 0.51 22.81 -13.92
CA ASN A 253 0.09 23.88 -14.83
C ASN A 253 0.60 23.67 -16.26
N LEU A 254 0.45 22.44 -16.78
CA LEU A 254 0.81 22.03 -18.14
C LEU A 254 -0.47 21.84 -18.97
N PRO A 255 -1.17 22.92 -19.38
CA PRO A 255 -2.49 22.82 -20.01
C PRO A 255 -2.47 22.07 -21.35
N LYS A 256 -1.32 22.03 -22.03
CA LYS A 256 -1.13 21.32 -23.31
C LYS A 256 -0.81 19.82 -23.15
N MET A 257 -0.76 19.30 -21.92
CA MET A 257 -0.38 17.91 -21.63
C MET A 257 -1.44 17.13 -20.84
N SER A 258 -2.71 17.24 -21.23
CA SER A 258 -3.82 16.50 -20.60
C SER A 258 -3.59 14.97 -20.53
N HIS A 259 -2.76 14.43 -21.41
CA HIS A 259 -2.39 13.01 -21.50
C HIS A 259 -1.32 12.54 -20.49
N LEU A 260 -0.86 13.39 -19.55
CA LEU A 260 0.08 12.97 -18.49
C LEU A 260 -0.53 12.02 -17.46
N GLY A 261 -1.86 11.92 -17.41
CA GLY A 261 -2.60 11.01 -16.55
C GLY A 261 -2.56 11.32 -15.05
N ASN A 262 -2.90 10.30 -14.27
CA ASN A 262 -3.04 10.39 -12.82
C ASN A 262 -1.78 9.88 -12.09
N ALA A 263 -1.29 10.67 -11.13
CA ALA A 263 -0.11 10.37 -10.33
C ALA A 263 -0.47 10.16 -8.86
N GLY A 264 0.13 9.15 -8.22
CA GLY A 264 0.06 8.97 -6.77
C GLY A 264 1.12 9.80 -6.08
N GLN A 265 0.74 10.78 -5.26
CA GLN A 265 1.66 11.65 -4.53
C GLN A 265 1.73 11.31 -3.04
N VAL A 266 2.86 11.62 -2.41
CA VAL A 266 2.99 11.62 -0.95
C VAL A 266 2.09 12.73 -0.37
N PRO A 267 1.23 12.43 0.63
CA PRO A 267 0.46 13.46 1.33
C PRO A 267 1.34 14.27 2.30
N LEU A 268 2.25 15.09 1.76
CA LEU A 268 3.30 15.79 2.51
C LEU A 268 2.77 16.64 3.67
N ASP A 269 1.62 17.30 3.49
CA ASP A 269 0.99 18.11 4.52
C ASP A 269 0.74 17.28 5.81
N SER A 270 0.28 16.03 5.68
CA SER A 270 0.04 15.13 6.82
C SER A 270 1.33 14.71 7.54
N TYR A 271 2.40 14.45 6.77
CA TYR A 271 3.71 14.08 7.34
C TYR A 271 4.38 15.27 8.04
N PHE A 272 4.34 16.47 7.45
CA PHE A 272 4.84 17.67 8.10
C PHE A 272 4.03 18.01 9.35
N ALA A 273 2.70 17.89 9.32
CA ALA A 273 1.87 18.12 10.50
C ALA A 273 2.25 17.17 11.66
N ALA A 274 2.43 15.88 11.39
CA ALA A 274 2.82 14.90 12.41
C ALA A 274 4.23 15.19 12.98
N THR A 275 5.21 15.46 12.11
CA THR A 275 6.58 15.76 12.56
C THR A 275 6.66 17.07 13.34
N LEU A 276 5.89 18.11 12.98
CA LEU A 276 5.86 19.37 13.73
C LEU A 276 5.20 19.23 15.11
N ARG A 277 4.13 18.42 15.22
CA ARG A 277 3.41 18.21 16.48
C ARG A 277 4.17 17.35 17.48
N GLU A 278 4.89 16.34 17.01
CA GLU A 278 5.60 15.38 17.89
C GLU A 278 7.11 15.63 17.92
N ARG A 279 7.60 16.73 17.34
CA ARG A 279 9.05 17.01 17.19
C ARG A 279 9.81 16.88 18.50
N ASP A 280 9.35 17.57 19.54
CA ASP A 280 10.08 17.64 20.80
C ASP A 280 10.08 16.29 21.52
N ARG A 281 8.97 15.55 21.45
CA ARG A 281 8.85 14.20 22.00
C ARG A 281 9.70 13.17 21.24
N LEU A 282 9.77 13.28 19.91
CA LEU A 282 10.64 12.44 19.08
C LEU A 282 12.12 12.75 19.34
N ALA A 283 12.47 14.01 19.54
CA ALA A 283 13.84 14.43 19.86
C ALA A 283 14.27 14.01 21.27
N ALA A 284 13.37 14.07 22.25
CA ALA A 284 13.62 13.62 23.62
C ALA A 284 13.63 12.08 23.78
N GLY A 285 13.10 11.34 22.80
CA GLY A 285 12.94 9.89 22.89
C GLY A 285 11.68 9.43 23.64
N ASP A 286 10.77 10.36 23.99
CA ASP A 286 9.52 10.09 24.70
C ASP A 286 8.47 9.34 23.86
N THR A 287 8.67 9.27 22.55
CA THR A 287 7.82 8.53 21.61
C THR A 287 8.67 7.97 20.46
N THR A 288 8.20 6.89 19.84
CA THR A 288 8.84 6.31 18.65
C THR A 288 8.15 6.75 17.36
N ILE A 289 8.86 6.61 16.23
CA ILE A 289 8.31 6.87 14.90
C ILE A 289 7.10 5.96 14.61
N GLU A 290 7.14 4.72 15.06
CA GLU A 290 6.06 3.74 14.86
C GLU A 290 4.79 4.15 15.63
N ALA A 291 4.95 4.64 16.86
CA ALA A 291 3.83 5.14 17.66
C ALA A 291 3.20 6.38 17.01
N VAL A 292 4.01 7.31 16.51
CA VAL A 292 3.53 8.50 15.79
C VAL A 292 2.84 8.10 14.48
N ALA A 293 3.46 7.22 13.69
CA ALA A 293 2.89 6.73 12.45
C ALA A 293 1.51 6.09 12.67
N LYS A 294 1.37 5.25 13.71
CA LYS A 294 0.09 4.66 14.10
C LYS A 294 -0.94 5.72 14.53
N LYS A 295 -0.53 6.68 15.38
CA LYS A 295 -1.40 7.77 15.87
C LYS A 295 -1.98 8.60 14.73
N TYR A 296 -1.17 8.93 13.73
CA TYR A 296 -1.58 9.80 12.61
C TYR A 296 -1.96 9.03 11.33
N LYS A 297 -2.03 7.70 11.38
CA LYS A 297 -2.31 6.82 10.23
C LYS A 297 -1.38 7.10 9.04
N LEU A 298 -0.09 7.22 9.32
CA LEU A 298 0.97 7.47 8.34
C LEU A 298 1.82 6.22 8.09
N ASN A 299 2.54 6.20 6.96
CA ASN A 299 3.51 5.14 6.71
C ASN A 299 4.77 5.36 7.57
N ALA A 300 5.06 4.40 8.46
CA ALA A 300 6.19 4.49 9.39
C ALA A 300 7.55 4.54 8.68
N ARG A 301 7.72 3.83 7.56
CA ARG A 301 8.97 3.80 6.80
C ARG A 301 9.31 5.17 6.24
N TYR A 302 8.33 5.82 5.59
CA TYR A 302 8.53 7.16 5.06
C TYR A 302 8.67 8.21 6.17
N LEU A 303 7.86 8.13 7.22
CA LEU A 303 7.98 9.04 8.37
C LEU A 303 9.37 8.97 9.00
N ARG A 304 9.93 7.76 9.16
CA ARG A 304 11.30 7.56 9.66
C ARG A 304 12.33 8.23 8.76
N ARG A 305 12.21 8.03 7.44
CA ARG A 305 13.12 8.63 6.47
C ARG A 305 13.03 10.16 6.51
N LEU A 306 11.82 10.71 6.51
CA LEU A 306 11.60 12.14 6.57
C LEU A 306 12.17 12.75 7.85
N TRP A 307 11.86 12.15 9.01
CA TRP A 307 12.39 12.59 10.30
C TRP A 307 13.92 12.58 10.32
N SER A 308 14.53 11.49 9.87
CA SER A 308 15.99 11.36 9.79
C SER A 308 16.59 12.47 8.94
N GLU A 309 16.08 12.72 7.73
CA GLU A 309 16.67 13.69 6.82
C GLU A 309 16.46 15.15 7.27
N LEU A 310 15.33 15.45 7.91
CA LEU A 310 15.05 16.80 8.44
C LEU A 310 15.86 17.12 9.70
N SER A 311 16.28 16.09 10.45
CA SER A 311 17.02 16.23 11.71
C SER A 311 18.54 16.19 11.53
N ARG A 312 19.03 15.87 10.33
CA ARG A 312 20.46 15.82 10.03
C ARG A 312 21.11 17.20 10.08
N GLU A 313 22.28 17.26 10.70
CA GLU A 313 23.12 18.47 10.74
C GLU A 313 24.02 18.60 9.51
N ASP A 314 24.43 17.46 8.95
CA ASP A 314 25.32 17.33 7.78
C ASP A 314 24.56 17.26 6.43
N ALA A 315 23.32 17.75 6.40
CA ALA A 315 22.46 17.63 5.23
C ALA A 315 23.00 18.43 4.03
N SER A 316 22.73 17.93 2.82
CA SER A 316 23.06 18.67 1.58
C SER A 316 22.26 19.97 1.48
N LEU A 317 22.73 20.92 0.67
CA LEU A 317 22.26 22.32 0.69
C LEU A 317 20.73 22.49 0.66
N LEU A 318 20.02 21.74 -0.20
CA LEU A 318 18.56 21.78 -0.27
C LEU A 318 17.88 21.20 0.97
N MET A 319 18.42 20.09 1.48
CA MET A 319 17.89 19.39 2.65
C MET A 319 18.19 20.16 3.94
N ALA A 320 19.36 20.78 4.06
CA ALA A 320 19.73 21.65 5.17
C ALA A 320 18.80 22.87 5.27
N GLU A 321 18.50 23.52 4.14
CA GLU A 321 17.56 24.66 4.13
C GLU A 321 16.14 24.23 4.52
N LEU A 322 15.65 23.09 4.01
CA LEU A 322 14.36 22.55 4.41
C LEU A 322 14.33 22.18 5.90
N GLY A 323 15.38 21.53 6.41
CA GLY A 323 15.53 21.16 7.82
C GLY A 323 15.59 22.39 8.73
N ARG A 324 16.26 23.47 8.31
CA ARG A 324 16.27 24.76 9.03
C ARG A 324 14.86 25.36 9.13
N ARG A 325 14.14 25.44 8.01
CA ARG A 325 12.75 25.93 7.98
C ARG A 325 11.83 25.07 8.81
N TRP A 326 11.98 23.75 8.74
CA TRP A 326 11.20 22.81 9.52
C TRP A 326 11.45 22.96 11.02
N ARG A 327 12.71 23.12 11.47
CA ARG A 327 13.05 23.39 12.89
C ARG A 327 12.44 24.69 13.41
N GLN A 328 12.41 25.73 12.58
CA GLN A 328 11.83 27.04 12.93
C GLN A 328 10.29 27.06 12.87
N ALA A 329 9.69 26.16 12.09
CA ALA A 329 8.25 26.10 11.92
C ALA A 329 7.53 25.60 13.19
N LYS A 330 6.30 26.10 13.38
CA LYS A 330 5.38 25.69 14.44
C LYS A 330 4.25 24.81 13.87
N PRO A 331 3.58 23.97 14.69
CA PRO A 331 2.36 23.27 14.27
C PRO A 331 1.34 24.25 13.64
N GLY A 332 0.75 23.89 12.51
CA GLY A 332 -0.10 24.76 11.68
C GLY A 332 0.61 25.36 10.47
N GLN A 333 1.94 25.26 10.37
CA GLN A 333 2.74 25.76 9.25
C GLN A 333 3.16 24.66 8.25
N GLU A 334 2.62 23.44 8.37
CA GLU A 334 2.90 22.30 7.50
C GLU A 334 2.71 22.60 6.00
N SER A 335 1.69 23.38 5.64
CA SER A 335 1.40 23.70 4.24
C SER A 335 2.47 24.57 3.60
N ALA A 336 3.14 25.43 4.38
CA ALA A 336 4.24 26.24 3.88
C ALA A 336 5.45 25.37 3.51
N LEU A 337 5.76 24.37 4.34
CA LEU A 337 6.82 23.39 4.08
C LEU A 337 6.47 22.52 2.86
N ALA A 338 5.24 21.99 2.81
CA ALA A 338 4.77 21.19 1.68
C ALA A 338 4.79 21.96 0.36
N LYS A 339 4.38 23.25 0.36
CA LYS A 339 4.48 24.14 -0.81
C LYS A 339 5.93 24.38 -1.23
N SER A 340 6.85 24.53 -0.28
CA SER A 340 8.29 24.67 -0.56
C SER A 340 8.84 23.44 -1.28
N VAL A 341 8.51 22.23 -0.79
CA VAL A 341 8.88 20.97 -1.45
C VAL A 341 8.26 20.85 -2.84
N LYS A 342 6.97 21.15 -2.99
CA LYS A 342 6.27 21.13 -4.28
C LYS A 342 6.89 22.09 -5.30
N LYS A 343 7.39 23.26 -4.85
CA LYS A 343 8.13 24.19 -5.71
C LYS A 343 9.40 23.54 -6.25
N TRP A 344 10.18 22.90 -5.38
CA TRP A 344 11.38 22.16 -5.80
C TRP A 344 11.06 20.96 -6.70
N GLN A 345 9.98 20.22 -6.44
CA GLN A 345 9.55 19.13 -7.31
C GLN A 345 9.32 19.61 -8.76
N ARG A 346 8.72 20.78 -8.95
CA ARG A 346 8.53 21.41 -10.28
C ARG A 346 9.84 21.79 -10.99
N GLY A 347 10.87 22.14 -10.22
CA GLY A 347 12.18 22.50 -10.77
C GLY A 347 13.12 21.31 -10.99
N LEU A 348 12.83 20.17 -10.38
CA LEU A 348 13.74 19.01 -10.34
C LEU A 348 13.20 17.77 -11.06
N TRP A 349 11.97 17.82 -11.58
CA TRP A 349 11.34 16.72 -12.31
C TRP A 349 10.74 17.19 -13.63
N MET A 350 10.78 16.31 -14.63
CA MET A 350 10.16 16.44 -15.94
C MET A 350 9.27 15.22 -16.18
N PHE A 351 8.31 15.36 -17.09
CA PHE A 351 7.40 14.28 -17.44
C PHE A 351 7.33 14.03 -18.94
N ASN A 352 7.12 12.76 -19.29
CA ASN A 352 6.99 12.27 -20.66
C ASN A 352 5.61 11.66 -20.89
N PRO A 353 5.00 11.82 -22.08
CA PRO A 353 3.76 11.13 -22.43
C PRO A 353 3.95 9.61 -22.41
N VAL A 354 3.06 8.87 -21.74
CA VAL A 354 3.13 7.39 -21.65
C VAL A 354 2.98 6.72 -23.02
N GLY A 355 2.08 7.21 -23.88
CA GLY A 355 1.83 6.63 -25.22
C GLY A 355 3.01 6.72 -26.22
N LEU A 356 4.12 7.33 -25.82
CA LEU A 356 5.35 7.37 -26.62
C LEU A 356 6.42 6.40 -26.12
N ILE A 357 6.32 5.88 -24.89
CA ILE A 357 7.34 5.03 -24.26
C ILE A 357 7.48 3.70 -25.00
N GLY A 358 8.71 3.29 -25.27
CA GLY A 358 9.01 2.05 -26.00
C GLY A 358 9.17 2.24 -27.52
N LYS A 359 8.84 3.42 -28.06
CA LYS A 359 9.13 3.75 -29.48
C LYS A 359 10.61 4.07 -29.67
N LYS A 360 11.18 3.73 -30.82
CA LYS A 360 12.57 4.06 -31.16
C LYS A 360 12.78 5.59 -31.08
N GLY A 361 13.73 6.04 -30.27
CA GLY A 361 13.99 7.46 -30.02
C GLY A 361 13.12 8.13 -28.95
N SER A 362 12.17 7.41 -28.35
CA SER A 362 11.40 7.87 -27.20
C SER A 362 12.15 7.69 -25.89
N ARG A 363 11.74 8.46 -24.87
CA ARG A 363 12.24 8.30 -23.50
C ARG A 363 11.64 7.05 -22.83
N PRO A 364 12.43 6.32 -22.03
CA PRO A 364 11.99 5.08 -21.42
C PRO A 364 11.12 5.29 -20.16
N ARG A 365 11.07 6.51 -19.60
CA ARG A 365 10.38 6.80 -18.34
C ARG A 365 9.35 7.91 -18.47
N TRP A 366 8.24 7.78 -17.76
CA TRP A 366 7.22 8.82 -17.61
C TRP A 366 7.70 9.95 -16.70
N MET A 367 8.44 9.66 -15.64
CA MET A 367 9.03 10.67 -14.75
C MET A 367 10.57 10.67 -14.82
N GLU A 368 11.17 11.82 -15.13
CA GLU A 368 12.63 11.97 -15.29
C GLU A 368 13.20 13.13 -14.45
N PRO A 369 14.43 13.01 -13.94
CA PRO A 369 15.06 14.08 -13.18
C PRO A 369 15.48 15.25 -14.09
N ALA A 370 15.11 16.47 -13.70
CA ALA A 370 15.65 17.70 -14.28
C ALA A 370 17.01 18.03 -13.65
N ARG A 371 17.93 18.57 -14.46
CA ARG A 371 19.28 18.94 -14.03
C ARG A 371 19.58 20.41 -14.38
N PRO A 372 19.05 21.36 -13.60
CA PRO A 372 19.25 22.80 -13.86
C PRO A 372 20.63 23.29 -13.40
N VAL A 373 21.70 22.58 -13.78
CA VAL A 373 23.09 22.88 -13.44
C VAL A 373 23.90 22.98 -14.73
N LEU A 374 24.26 24.19 -15.11
CA LEU A 374 24.86 24.52 -16.42
C LEU A 374 26.23 25.17 -16.26
N ALA A 375 27.08 25.04 -17.27
CA ALA A 375 28.34 25.78 -17.32
C ALA A 375 28.14 27.22 -17.82
N THR A 376 27.22 27.39 -18.76
CA THR A 376 26.88 28.67 -19.37
C THR A 376 25.36 28.74 -19.57
N GLN A 377 24.81 29.95 -19.58
CA GLN A 377 23.42 30.19 -19.90
C GLN A 377 23.29 31.42 -20.79
N THR A 378 22.56 31.30 -21.89
CA THR A 378 22.10 32.49 -22.63
C THR A 378 20.80 32.99 -22.03
N VAL A 379 20.82 34.22 -21.52
CA VAL A 379 19.64 34.91 -21.00
C VAL A 379 19.13 35.93 -22.00
N ARG A 380 17.81 36.09 -22.04
CA ARG A 380 17.11 36.96 -22.98
C ARG A 380 16.01 37.75 -22.28
N LEU A 381 15.89 39.04 -22.59
CA LEU A 381 14.83 39.91 -22.10
C LEU A 381 14.25 40.71 -23.26
N LYS A 382 13.00 40.43 -23.61
CA LYS A 382 12.27 41.21 -24.62
C LYS A 382 11.88 42.58 -24.05
N ILE A 383 12.26 43.65 -24.73
CA ILE A 383 11.91 45.02 -24.38
C ILE A 383 10.67 45.42 -25.16
N ALA A 384 9.62 45.84 -24.46
CA ALA A 384 8.35 46.21 -25.08
C ALA A 384 8.53 47.42 -26.01
N ALA A 385 7.88 47.39 -27.17
CA ALA A 385 7.71 48.56 -28.01
C ALA A 385 6.69 49.52 -27.37
N SER A 386 6.89 50.84 -27.50
CA SER A 386 5.85 51.81 -27.19
C SER A 386 4.70 51.60 -28.17
N SER A 387 3.49 51.45 -27.64
CA SER A 387 2.30 51.31 -28.48
C SER A 387 2.05 52.65 -29.18
N LYS A 388 2.18 52.69 -30.51
CA LYS A 388 1.68 53.80 -31.34
C LYS A 388 0.16 53.76 -31.56
N ASP A 389 -0.53 52.68 -31.15
CA ASP A 389 -1.91 52.36 -31.55
C ASP A 389 -2.93 52.21 -30.40
N LYS A 390 -2.77 52.93 -29.28
CA LYS A 390 -3.91 53.20 -28.39
C LYS A 390 -4.24 54.69 -28.42
N LYS A 391 -5.18 55.07 -29.29
CA LYS A 391 -6.04 56.25 -29.04
C LYS A 391 -6.76 56.00 -27.71
N VAL A 392 -6.27 56.61 -26.64
CA VAL A 392 -6.98 56.72 -25.38
C VAL A 392 -7.81 57.99 -25.46
N ASP A 393 -9.12 57.84 -25.31
CA ASP A 393 -10.15 58.89 -25.41
C ASP A 393 -10.19 59.81 -24.17
N THR A 394 -9.03 60.25 -23.70
CA THR A 394 -8.92 61.27 -22.65
C THR A 394 -7.68 62.11 -22.94
N GLY A 395 -7.86 63.41 -23.19
CA GLY A 395 -6.82 64.36 -23.55
C GLY A 395 -5.70 64.52 -22.50
N LYS A 396 -4.77 63.56 -22.47
CA LYS A 396 -3.46 63.65 -21.82
C LYS A 396 -2.47 62.73 -22.55
N PRO A 397 -1.34 63.22 -23.07
CA PRO A 397 -0.39 62.36 -23.77
C PRO A 397 0.29 61.43 -22.76
N ALA A 398 -0.03 60.13 -22.83
CA ALA A 398 0.61 59.09 -22.02
C ALA A 398 1.65 58.34 -22.87
N GLY A 399 2.82 58.95 -23.06
CA GLY A 399 3.99 58.31 -23.65
C GLY A 399 5.22 58.64 -22.81
N ALA A 400 5.64 57.71 -21.95
CA ALA A 400 6.78 57.90 -21.06
C ALA A 400 8.08 58.11 -21.85
N ALA A 401 8.57 59.34 -21.93
CA ALA A 401 9.79 59.75 -22.63
C ALA A 401 11.11 59.33 -21.94
N GLY A 402 11.06 58.51 -20.88
CA GLY A 402 12.24 58.12 -20.09
C GLY A 402 13.00 56.89 -20.64
N PRO A 403 14.27 56.70 -20.23
CA PRO A 403 15.09 55.55 -20.60
C PRO A 403 14.45 54.23 -20.14
N VAL A 404 14.76 53.14 -20.85
CA VAL A 404 14.34 51.79 -20.46
C VAL A 404 15.30 51.27 -19.40
N VAL A 405 14.81 51.09 -18.17
CA VAL A 405 15.62 50.55 -17.08
C VAL A 405 15.59 49.02 -17.12
N VAL A 406 16.76 48.39 -17.05
CA VAL A 406 16.92 46.93 -16.91
C VAL A 406 17.91 46.62 -15.79
N SER A 407 17.76 45.46 -15.15
CA SER A 407 18.65 44.97 -14.11
C SER A 407 19.23 43.61 -14.48
N LEU A 408 20.56 43.50 -14.52
CA LEU A 408 21.26 42.22 -14.57
C LEU A 408 21.50 41.79 -13.12
N VAL A 409 20.87 40.68 -12.72
CA VAL A 409 20.88 40.19 -11.34
C VAL A 409 21.72 38.94 -11.26
N VAL A 410 22.58 38.88 -10.25
CA VAL A 410 23.41 37.71 -9.90
C VAL A 410 23.19 37.38 -8.43
N THR A 411 22.91 36.12 -8.12
CA THR A 411 22.80 35.59 -6.76
C THR A 411 23.92 34.58 -6.50
N ASP A 412 24.34 34.43 -5.25
CA ASP A 412 25.38 33.49 -4.77
C ASP A 412 24.94 32.01 -4.70
N ALA A 413 23.79 31.70 -5.31
CA ALA A 413 23.12 30.39 -5.28
C ALA A 413 23.04 29.72 -3.89
N GLY A 414 23.12 30.50 -2.82
CA GLY A 414 22.96 30.05 -1.43
C GLY A 414 24.12 29.30 -0.80
N ASP A 415 25.32 29.28 -1.39
CA ASP A 415 26.53 28.70 -0.77
C ASP A 415 27.61 29.72 -0.37
N GLY A 416 27.26 31.00 -0.40
CA GLY A 416 28.15 32.12 -0.08
C GLY A 416 28.90 32.60 -1.32
N ASN A 417 29.56 33.76 -1.24
CA ASN A 417 30.08 34.47 -2.43
C ASN A 417 31.54 34.15 -2.82
N ALA A 418 32.13 33.11 -2.22
CA ALA A 418 33.55 32.83 -2.36
C ALA A 418 33.85 32.25 -3.75
N GLY A 419 34.45 33.08 -4.62
CA GLY A 419 34.73 32.70 -6.00
C GLY A 419 33.54 32.87 -6.94
N ASP A 420 32.49 33.60 -6.57
CA ASP A 420 31.30 33.77 -7.42
C ASP A 420 31.44 34.93 -8.40
N PHE A 421 32.50 34.91 -9.21
CA PHE A 421 32.73 35.91 -10.24
C PHE A 421 32.00 35.52 -11.52
N VAL A 422 31.03 36.33 -11.91
CA VAL A 422 30.13 36.07 -13.03
C VAL A 422 30.39 37.05 -14.16
N VAL A 423 30.62 36.50 -15.35
CA VAL A 423 30.87 37.26 -16.58
C VAL A 423 29.60 37.28 -17.43
N TRP A 424 29.05 38.48 -17.62
CA TRP A 424 28.06 38.78 -18.64
C TRP A 424 28.79 39.03 -19.96
N GLN A 425 28.83 38.02 -20.83
CA GLN A 425 29.55 38.12 -22.09
C GLN A 425 28.78 38.97 -23.08
N ARG A 426 29.45 40.04 -23.54
CA ARG A 426 29.03 40.90 -24.66
C ARG A 426 27.51 41.16 -24.68
N PRO A 427 26.90 41.65 -23.57
CA PRO A 427 25.47 41.94 -23.54
C PRO A 427 25.12 42.89 -24.67
N ARG A 428 24.05 42.57 -25.41
CA ARG A 428 23.70 43.24 -26.67
C ARG A 428 22.21 43.25 -26.94
N LEU A 429 21.76 44.23 -27.72
CA LEU A 429 20.39 44.36 -28.18
C LEU A 429 20.24 43.77 -29.59
N VAL A 430 19.48 42.69 -29.68
CA VAL A 430 19.22 41.95 -30.91
C VAL A 430 17.84 42.33 -31.44
N LEU A 431 17.74 42.55 -32.74
CA LEU A 431 16.47 42.67 -33.45
C LEU A 431 16.60 41.94 -34.77
N LYS A 432 15.58 41.15 -35.13
CA LYS A 432 15.60 40.35 -36.35
C LYS A 432 15.93 41.23 -37.56
N ASP A 433 16.84 40.75 -38.43
CA ASP A 433 17.26 41.41 -39.67
C ASP A 433 17.91 42.81 -39.46
N LYS A 434 18.39 43.10 -38.25
CA LYS A 434 19.16 44.30 -37.90
C LYS A 434 20.48 43.92 -37.23
N PRO A 435 21.53 44.75 -37.34
CA PRO A 435 22.77 44.50 -36.61
C PRO A 435 22.55 44.55 -35.09
N ASP A 436 23.25 43.67 -34.39
CA ASP A 436 23.34 43.64 -32.94
C ASP A 436 24.01 44.93 -32.45
N VAL A 437 23.45 45.54 -31.40
CA VAL A 437 24.03 46.74 -30.76
C VAL A 437 24.60 46.33 -29.39
N LEU A 438 25.91 46.47 -29.19
CA LEU A 438 26.54 46.13 -27.92
C LEU A 438 26.13 47.12 -26.84
N LEU A 439 25.86 46.65 -25.61
CA LEU A 439 25.51 47.56 -24.52
C LEU A 439 26.63 48.56 -24.20
N LYS A 440 27.91 48.18 -24.40
CA LYS A 440 29.06 49.08 -24.24
C LYS A 440 28.94 50.36 -25.08
N GLU A 441 28.35 50.27 -26.27
CA GLU A 441 28.27 51.38 -27.23
C GLU A 441 27.22 52.42 -26.82
N ILE A 442 26.20 51.99 -26.07
CA ILE A 442 25.03 52.80 -25.73
C ILE A 442 24.86 53.07 -24.23
N VAL A 443 25.62 52.39 -23.36
CA VAL A 443 25.61 52.55 -21.92
C VAL A 443 27.01 52.86 -21.41
N LYS A 444 27.17 53.99 -20.73
CA LYS A 444 28.42 54.36 -20.05
C LYS A 444 28.48 53.71 -18.67
N ASP A 445 29.08 52.52 -18.60
CA ASP A 445 29.32 51.82 -17.34
C ASP A 445 30.81 51.48 -17.16
N PRO A 446 31.45 51.83 -16.03
CA PRO A 446 32.89 51.61 -15.83
C PRO A 446 33.30 50.13 -15.72
N ARG A 447 32.36 49.20 -15.59
CA ARG A 447 32.62 47.75 -15.46
C ARG A 447 32.92 47.06 -16.79
N PHE A 448 32.62 47.68 -17.93
CA PHE A 448 32.93 47.08 -19.24
C PHE A 448 34.44 46.87 -19.39
N GLY A 449 34.84 45.63 -19.73
CA GLY A 449 36.25 45.26 -19.95
C GLY A 449 37.08 45.08 -18.67
N LYS A 450 36.49 45.21 -17.48
CA LYS A 450 37.22 45.12 -16.20
C LYS A 450 36.68 44.00 -15.31
N HIS A 451 37.59 43.19 -14.79
CA HIS A 451 37.32 42.27 -13.70
C HIS A 451 37.39 43.00 -12.34
N PRO A 452 36.58 42.63 -11.33
CA PRO A 452 36.65 43.24 -9.99
C PRO A 452 38.03 43.19 -9.29
N ASP A 453 38.92 42.28 -9.71
CA ASP A 453 40.30 42.16 -9.22
C ASP A 453 41.31 43.07 -9.94
N GLY A 454 40.83 43.93 -10.85
CA GLY A 454 41.64 44.88 -11.61
C GLY A 454 42.21 44.37 -12.93
N THR A 455 42.03 43.08 -13.25
CA THR A 455 42.49 42.53 -14.54
C THR A 455 41.51 42.82 -15.69
N SER A 456 42.01 42.78 -16.92
CA SER A 456 41.19 43.01 -18.12
C SER A 456 40.43 41.76 -18.53
N ILE A 457 39.19 41.95 -18.98
CA ILE A 457 38.36 40.95 -19.66
C ILE A 457 37.99 41.46 -21.06
N ASP A 458 37.23 40.67 -21.83
CA ASP A 458 36.66 41.13 -23.10
C ASP A 458 35.99 42.51 -22.92
N GLU A 459 36.39 43.43 -23.78
CA GLU A 459 36.09 44.85 -23.66
C GLU A 459 34.59 45.19 -23.62
N ALA A 460 33.74 44.33 -24.20
CA ALA A 460 32.30 44.49 -24.25
C ALA A 460 31.57 43.66 -23.20
N SER A 461 32.29 42.97 -22.33
CA SER A 461 31.75 42.12 -21.26
C SER A 461 31.84 42.79 -19.89
N MET A 462 31.03 42.34 -18.94
CA MET A 462 31.01 42.85 -17.57
C MET A 462 31.21 41.69 -16.60
N CYS A 463 32.09 41.84 -15.61
CA CYS A 463 32.25 40.87 -14.51
C CYS A 463 31.82 41.48 -13.18
N VAL A 464 31.10 40.70 -12.38
CA VAL A 464 30.67 41.07 -11.01
C VAL A 464 30.79 39.87 -10.07
N GLN A 465 31.09 40.15 -8.80
CA GLN A 465 31.01 39.13 -7.75
C GLN A 465 29.56 39.03 -7.24
N ALA A 466 29.01 37.83 -7.10
CA ALA A 466 27.70 37.62 -6.51
C ALA A 466 27.68 37.93 -5.00
N PRO A 467 26.53 38.27 -4.40
CA PRO A 467 25.31 38.73 -5.06
C PRO A 467 25.48 40.17 -5.60
N ALA A 468 24.98 40.45 -6.80
CA ALA A 468 25.08 41.77 -7.42
C ALA A 468 23.86 42.13 -8.27
N VAL A 469 23.59 43.44 -8.39
CA VAL A 469 22.60 43.98 -9.32
C VAL A 469 23.25 45.10 -10.13
N ILE A 470 23.21 44.96 -11.44
CA ILE A 470 23.67 45.96 -12.39
C ILE A 470 22.45 46.64 -12.99
N ARG A 471 22.10 47.81 -12.47
CA ARG A 471 21.03 48.66 -13.04
C ARG A 471 21.59 49.42 -14.24
N LEU A 472 21.01 49.19 -15.42
CA LEU A 472 21.39 49.86 -16.66
C LEU A 472 20.20 50.69 -17.16
N GLU A 473 20.49 51.91 -17.60
CA GLU A 473 19.53 52.80 -18.26
C GLU A 473 19.81 52.78 -19.75
N LEU A 474 18.92 52.15 -20.52
CA LEU A 474 19.07 52.01 -21.96
C LEU A 474 18.36 53.17 -22.66
N PRO A 475 19.02 53.84 -23.63
CA PRO A 475 18.35 54.81 -24.48
C PRO A 475 17.14 54.17 -25.17
N ARG A 476 15.97 54.78 -25.03
CA ARG A 476 14.70 54.22 -25.51
C ARG A 476 14.76 53.89 -27.01
N GLU A 477 15.29 54.81 -27.82
CA GLU A 477 15.43 54.66 -29.27
C GLU A 477 16.27 53.44 -29.68
N ALA A 478 17.29 53.09 -28.87
CA ALA A 478 18.13 51.93 -29.12
C ALA A 478 17.49 50.62 -28.63
N ALA A 479 16.75 50.66 -27.52
CA ALA A 479 16.25 49.49 -26.80
C ALA A 479 14.86 49.03 -27.23
N GLU A 480 14.02 49.95 -27.69
CA GLU A 480 12.60 49.70 -27.93
C GLU A 480 12.36 48.60 -28.98
N GLY A 481 11.54 47.61 -28.63
CA GLY A 481 11.22 46.48 -29.50
C GLY A 481 12.35 45.45 -29.70
N ARG A 482 13.55 45.69 -29.15
CA ARG A 482 14.70 44.76 -29.21
C ARG A 482 14.67 43.74 -28.07
N GLU A 483 15.47 42.69 -28.22
CA GLU A 483 15.74 41.70 -27.17
C GLU A 483 17.15 41.92 -26.60
N LEU A 484 17.26 42.13 -25.29
CA LEU A 484 18.55 42.12 -24.61
C LEU A 484 19.01 40.68 -24.43
N VAL A 485 20.18 40.35 -24.98
CA VAL A 485 20.76 39.00 -24.97
C VAL A 485 22.18 39.05 -24.39
N SER A 486 22.50 38.11 -23.51
CA SER A 486 23.88 37.88 -23.05
C SER A 486 24.10 36.41 -22.73
N THR A 487 25.30 35.90 -23.02
CA THR A 487 25.74 34.61 -22.52
C THR A 487 26.45 34.82 -21.19
N VAL A 488 26.06 34.07 -20.18
CA VAL A 488 26.54 34.26 -18.81
C VAL A 488 27.21 32.99 -18.33
N GLN A 489 28.35 33.16 -17.67
CA GLN A 489 29.17 32.07 -17.13
C GLN A 489 29.98 32.55 -15.93
N LEU A 490 30.55 31.61 -15.18
CA LEU A 490 31.57 31.94 -14.19
C LEU A 490 32.87 32.33 -14.89
N ASP A 491 33.61 33.26 -14.29
CA ASP A 491 34.97 33.60 -14.72
C ASP A 491 35.84 32.34 -14.68
N ALA A 492 36.64 32.10 -15.72
CA ALA A 492 37.40 30.86 -15.82
C ALA A 492 38.52 30.75 -14.77
N ARG A 493 39.04 31.87 -14.28
CA ARG A 493 40.16 31.93 -13.34
C ARG A 493 39.67 32.09 -11.90
N THR A 494 38.87 33.11 -11.65
CA THR A 494 38.41 33.48 -10.30
C THR A 494 37.11 32.77 -9.93
N GLY A 495 36.38 32.29 -10.94
CA GLY A 495 35.07 31.63 -10.83
C GLY A 495 35.08 30.11 -10.78
N ALA A 496 36.24 29.45 -10.88
CA ALA A 496 36.31 28.00 -11.11
C ALA A 496 35.66 27.14 -10.00
N GLY A 497 35.65 27.63 -8.75
CA GLY A 497 35.04 26.97 -7.59
C GLY A 497 33.70 27.56 -7.14
N GLY A 498 33.26 28.66 -7.77
CA GLY A 498 32.06 29.40 -7.36
C GLY A 498 30.77 28.81 -7.90
N SER A 499 29.67 29.45 -7.55
CA SER A 499 28.35 29.14 -8.06
C SER A 499 27.48 30.40 -8.16
N ALA A 500 26.60 30.46 -9.16
CA ALA A 500 25.73 31.62 -9.27
C ALA A 500 24.40 31.29 -9.97
N GLN A 501 23.40 32.13 -9.75
CA GLN A 501 22.22 32.16 -10.62
C GLN A 501 22.03 33.57 -11.14
N VAL A 502 21.55 33.68 -12.38
CA VAL A 502 21.43 34.96 -13.06
C VAL A 502 20.05 35.18 -13.64
N GLU A 503 19.64 36.44 -13.68
CA GLU A 503 18.33 36.84 -14.20
C GLU A 503 18.42 38.22 -14.85
N LEU A 504 17.73 38.42 -15.97
CA LEU A 504 17.48 39.73 -16.56
C LEU A 504 16.08 40.19 -16.14
N ILE A 505 15.99 41.31 -15.45
CA ILE A 505 14.73 41.84 -14.92
C ILE A 505 14.44 43.22 -15.53
N PRO A 506 13.23 43.47 -16.07
CA PRO A 506 12.84 44.81 -16.46
C PRO A 506 12.63 45.69 -15.22
N GLY A 507 13.14 46.92 -15.27
CA GLY A 507 13.09 47.87 -14.16
C GLY A 507 14.23 47.68 -13.16
N THR A 508 14.00 48.13 -11.92
CA THR A 508 14.99 48.08 -10.84
C THR A 508 14.75 46.82 -9.99
N ALA A 509 15.78 45.99 -9.85
CA ALA A 509 15.77 44.83 -8.97
C ALA A 509 16.49 45.11 -7.65
N LYS A 510 16.17 44.33 -6.61
CA LYS A 510 16.94 44.31 -5.36
C LYS A 510 17.93 43.15 -5.39
N ALA A 511 19.12 43.37 -4.84
CA ALA A 511 20.07 42.28 -4.62
C ALA A 511 19.44 41.25 -3.68
N ALA A 512 19.54 39.98 -4.05
CA ALA A 512 19.06 38.87 -3.24
C ALA A 512 20.16 37.81 -3.22
N ALA A 513 20.49 37.35 -2.01
CA ALA A 513 21.28 36.15 -1.80
C ALA A 513 20.36 34.92 -1.74
N GLY A 514 20.96 33.74 -1.83
CA GLY A 514 20.28 32.47 -1.68
C GLY A 514 19.96 31.77 -3.00
N LEU A 515 19.62 30.50 -2.85
CA LEU A 515 19.25 29.63 -3.96
C LEU A 515 17.79 29.84 -4.36
N LYS A 516 17.57 30.19 -5.63
CA LYS A 516 16.26 30.20 -6.28
C LYS A 516 15.98 28.84 -6.91
N VAL A 517 14.72 28.42 -6.88
CA VAL A 517 14.26 27.24 -7.62
C VAL A 517 14.31 27.54 -9.12
N SER A 518 14.93 26.65 -9.89
CA SER A 518 14.93 26.74 -11.34
C SER A 518 13.58 26.31 -11.91
N GLU A 519 13.05 27.04 -12.90
CA GLU A 519 11.84 26.62 -13.62
C GLU A 519 12.27 25.83 -14.85
N VAL A 520 11.72 24.63 -15.03
CA VAL A 520 12.01 23.77 -16.18
C VAL A 520 10.94 23.97 -17.23
N SER A 521 11.37 24.28 -18.45
CA SER A 521 10.49 24.38 -19.62
C SER A 521 10.93 23.36 -20.65
N VAL A 522 9.98 22.53 -21.09
CA VAL A 522 10.20 21.51 -22.11
C VAL A 522 9.38 21.90 -23.33
N THR A 523 10.06 22.34 -24.38
CA THR A 523 9.44 22.67 -25.67
C THR A 523 9.60 21.50 -26.62
N TYR A 524 8.52 21.09 -27.26
CA TYR A 524 8.49 19.97 -28.20
C TYR A 524 8.60 20.55 -29.61
N GLY A 525 9.49 20.01 -30.44
CA GLY A 525 9.54 20.29 -31.86
C GLY A 525 8.29 19.80 -32.60
N LYS A 526 8.27 19.88 -33.95
CA LYS A 526 7.16 19.34 -34.76
C LYS A 526 6.87 17.90 -34.34
N VAL A 527 5.73 17.69 -33.69
CA VAL A 527 5.25 16.40 -33.19
C VAL A 527 4.79 15.56 -34.39
N ASN A 528 5.74 15.11 -35.21
CA ASN A 528 5.49 14.00 -36.11
C ASN A 528 5.67 12.71 -35.31
N ILE A 529 4.74 11.78 -35.50
CA ILE A 529 4.65 10.49 -34.83
C ILE A 529 6.02 9.80 -34.92
N GLY A 530 6.83 9.86 -33.86
CA GLY A 530 8.12 9.17 -33.76
C GLY A 530 9.39 10.01 -33.57
N ALA A 531 9.34 11.35 -33.55
CA ALA A 531 10.53 12.17 -33.26
C ALA A 531 10.34 13.04 -32.01
N ASP A 532 11.03 12.67 -30.92
CA ASP A 532 10.99 13.39 -29.63
C ASP A 532 12.06 14.48 -29.54
N VAL A 533 12.14 15.36 -30.54
CA VAL A 533 13.08 16.49 -30.49
C VAL A 533 12.51 17.52 -29.52
N ARG A 534 13.12 17.64 -28.34
CA ARG A 534 12.74 18.63 -27.35
C ARG A 534 13.90 19.53 -26.99
N GLU A 535 13.58 20.79 -26.76
CA GLU A 535 14.48 21.76 -26.15
C GLU A 535 14.11 21.90 -24.67
N ILE A 536 15.05 21.53 -23.79
CA ILE A 536 14.91 21.71 -22.34
C ILE A 536 15.62 23.00 -21.99
N THR A 537 14.86 23.96 -21.47
CA THR A 537 15.38 25.24 -21.01
C THR A 537 15.11 25.42 -19.53
N PHE A 538 15.99 26.15 -18.87
CA PHE A 538 15.90 26.44 -17.46
C PHE A 538 15.85 27.94 -17.25
N ARG A 539 14.90 28.41 -16.43
CA ARG A 539 14.97 29.73 -15.84
C ARG A 539 15.72 29.63 -14.52
N ASN A 540 16.69 30.52 -14.29
CA ASN A 540 17.54 30.52 -13.09
C ASN A 540 18.25 29.16 -12.83
N PRO A 541 18.93 28.54 -13.81
CA PRO A 541 19.82 27.41 -13.54
C PRO A 541 20.97 27.86 -12.64
N VAL A 542 21.58 26.90 -11.96
CA VAL A 542 22.82 27.12 -11.21
C VAL A 542 23.99 27.03 -12.19
N LEU A 543 24.73 28.12 -12.31
CA LEU A 543 25.96 28.22 -13.10
C LEU A 543 27.13 27.74 -12.26
N VAL A 544 27.85 26.74 -12.77
CA VAL A 544 29.05 26.14 -12.16
C VAL A 544 30.03 25.70 -13.23
N ALA A 545 31.33 25.74 -12.95
CA ALA A 545 32.32 25.18 -13.88
C ALA A 545 32.13 23.66 -14.04
N MET A 546 32.39 23.12 -15.26
CA MET A 546 32.05 21.73 -15.62
C MET A 546 32.68 20.65 -14.73
N LYS A 547 33.88 20.88 -14.21
CA LYS A 547 34.63 19.92 -13.36
C LYS A 547 34.93 20.53 -11.98
N SER A 548 33.93 21.15 -11.36
CA SER A 548 34.07 21.81 -10.05
C SER A 548 33.46 21.01 -8.91
N SER A 549 33.98 21.20 -7.69
CA SER A 549 33.37 20.70 -6.46
C SER A 549 31.97 21.29 -6.24
N ALA A 550 31.75 22.53 -6.67
CA ALA A 550 30.43 23.18 -6.66
C ALA A 550 29.41 22.40 -7.50
N ARG A 551 29.79 21.96 -8.71
CA ARG A 551 28.90 21.12 -9.55
C ARG A 551 28.47 19.85 -8.83
N SER A 552 29.43 19.10 -8.28
CA SER A 552 29.12 17.88 -7.53
C SER A 552 28.22 18.17 -6.32
N ARG A 553 28.47 19.26 -5.58
CA ARG A 553 27.65 19.69 -4.43
C ARG A 553 26.19 19.93 -4.82
N PHE A 554 25.93 20.70 -5.88
CA PHE A 554 24.56 20.98 -6.34
C PHE A 554 23.86 19.76 -6.94
N GLU A 555 24.58 18.95 -7.73
CA GLU A 555 24.02 17.72 -8.30
C GLU A 555 23.63 16.73 -7.19
N THR A 556 24.46 16.57 -6.16
CA THR A 556 24.14 15.78 -4.96
C THR A 556 22.96 16.37 -4.19
N ALA A 557 22.94 17.68 -3.92
CA ALA A 557 21.84 18.31 -3.19
C ALA A 557 20.48 18.13 -3.88
N MET A 558 20.45 18.24 -5.22
CA MET A 558 19.25 17.99 -6.01
C MET A 558 18.87 16.50 -6.04
N ALA A 559 19.86 15.60 -6.07
CA ALA A 559 19.62 14.15 -6.02
C ALA A 559 19.06 13.71 -4.68
N ASP A 560 19.61 14.21 -3.57
CA ASP A 560 19.13 13.94 -2.21
C ASP A 560 17.68 14.40 -2.04
N HIS A 561 17.38 15.63 -2.47
CA HIS A 561 16.01 16.14 -2.45
C HIS A 561 15.05 15.24 -3.23
N ARG A 562 15.40 14.84 -4.46
CA ARG A 562 14.60 13.89 -5.27
C ARG A 562 14.47 12.52 -4.62
N SER A 563 15.48 12.09 -3.84
CA SER A 563 15.47 10.81 -3.17
C SER A 563 14.39 10.76 -2.07
N VAL A 564 14.12 11.87 -1.39
CA VAL A 564 13.11 11.98 -0.33
C VAL A 564 11.76 12.45 -0.86
N PHE A 565 11.76 13.31 -1.89
CA PHE A 565 10.59 13.98 -2.43
C PHE A 565 10.45 13.77 -3.95
N PRO A 566 10.14 12.56 -4.41
CA PRO A 566 9.77 12.34 -5.80
C PRO A 566 8.49 13.10 -6.13
N ALA A 567 8.34 13.56 -7.37
CA ALA A 567 7.15 14.28 -7.81
C ALA A 567 5.89 13.40 -7.86
N ALA A 568 6.08 12.09 -8.06
CA ALA A 568 5.08 11.04 -7.97
C ALA A 568 5.74 9.77 -7.41
N LEU A 569 5.01 9.00 -6.59
CA LEU A 569 5.42 7.69 -6.13
C LEU A 569 5.14 6.60 -7.16
N CYS A 570 4.01 6.73 -7.87
CA CYS A 570 3.61 5.81 -8.92
C CYS A 570 2.71 6.46 -9.97
N TYR A 571 2.65 5.84 -11.15
CA TYR A 571 1.66 6.13 -12.19
C TYR A 571 0.36 5.35 -11.92
N THR A 572 -0.69 6.03 -11.49
CA THR A 572 -1.93 5.38 -10.97
C THR A 572 -2.97 5.07 -12.04
N GLN A 573 -2.90 5.72 -13.20
CA GLN A 573 -3.91 5.52 -14.25
C GLN A 573 -3.84 4.10 -14.83
N ILE A 574 -2.65 3.50 -14.88
CA ILE A 574 -2.36 2.16 -15.44
C ILE A 574 -3.28 1.89 -16.64
N VAL A 575 -2.98 2.55 -17.75
CA VAL A 575 -3.82 2.54 -18.95
C VAL A 575 -3.42 1.37 -19.83
N PRO A 576 -4.39 0.62 -20.40
CA PRO A 576 -4.11 -0.16 -21.59
C PRO A 576 -3.78 0.82 -22.72
N VAL A 577 -2.51 0.90 -23.11
CA VAL A 577 -2.07 1.79 -24.19
C VAL A 577 -2.40 1.12 -25.51
N ASP A 578 -3.63 1.26 -26.00
CA ASP A 578 -3.85 1.25 -27.46
C ASP A 578 -5.20 1.79 -27.91
N GLU A 579 -5.17 2.59 -28.97
CA GLU A 579 -6.32 2.77 -29.85
C GLU A 579 -6.07 2.19 -31.26
N LEU A 580 -4.84 1.77 -31.64
CA LEU A 580 -4.59 1.36 -33.04
C LEU A 580 -3.50 0.30 -33.33
N LEU A 581 -2.74 -0.26 -32.37
CA LEU A 581 -1.58 -1.14 -32.67
C LEU A 581 -1.36 -2.34 -31.72
N THR A 582 -2.34 -3.23 -31.55
CA THR A 582 -2.19 -4.67 -31.17
C THR A 582 -1.26 -5.09 -30.01
N LEU A 583 -0.64 -4.20 -29.23
CA LEU A 583 0.24 -4.51 -28.10
C LEU A 583 0.01 -3.48 -26.99
N THR A 584 -0.94 -3.82 -26.12
CA THR A 584 -1.24 -3.08 -24.91
C THR A 584 -0.06 -3.13 -23.93
N LEU A 585 0.85 -2.17 -24.01
CA LEU A 585 1.95 -2.05 -23.05
C LEU A 585 1.42 -1.43 -21.75
N MET A 586 1.11 -2.27 -20.77
CA MET A 586 0.85 -1.83 -19.40
C MET A 586 2.13 -1.23 -18.82
N TYR A 587 2.13 0.08 -18.59
CA TYR A 587 3.32 0.81 -18.12
C TYR A 587 3.44 0.79 -16.59
N ARG A 588 4.51 0.18 -16.08
CA ARG A 588 4.86 0.13 -14.66
C ARG A 588 5.90 1.20 -14.32
N GLU A 589 5.54 2.11 -13.42
CA GLU A 589 6.50 3.01 -12.76
C GLU A 589 6.07 3.23 -11.32
N ASP A 590 6.63 2.42 -10.42
CA ASP A 590 6.33 2.39 -8.98
C ASP A 590 7.59 2.26 -8.10
N ASP A 591 8.79 2.41 -8.67
CA ASP A 591 10.07 2.27 -7.96
C ASP A 591 10.15 3.14 -6.70
N HIS A 592 9.62 4.36 -6.79
CA HIS A 592 9.61 5.31 -5.68
C HIS A 592 8.67 4.87 -4.56
N LEU A 593 7.51 4.30 -4.90
CA LEU A 593 6.59 3.69 -3.95
C LEU A 593 7.26 2.52 -3.23
N VAL A 594 7.85 1.58 -3.97
CA VAL A 594 8.56 0.41 -3.43
C VAL A 594 9.68 0.84 -2.49
N ARG A 595 10.50 1.81 -2.90
CA ARG A 595 11.65 2.27 -2.11
C ARG A 595 11.25 3.03 -0.84
N LEU A 596 10.20 3.84 -0.89
CA LEU A 596 9.88 4.77 0.20
C LEU A 596 8.77 4.27 1.14
N MET A 597 7.84 3.47 0.63
CA MET A 597 6.59 3.13 1.34
C MET A 597 6.48 1.65 1.69
N LEU A 598 6.81 0.75 0.78
CA LEU A 598 6.46 -0.68 0.93
C LEU A 598 7.43 -1.44 1.83
N ASP A 599 6.97 -2.43 2.58
CA ASP A 599 7.87 -3.45 3.15
C ASP A 599 8.19 -4.57 2.12
N THR A 600 9.01 -5.54 2.49
CA THR A 600 9.39 -6.66 1.61
C THR A 600 8.18 -7.49 1.17
N GLN A 601 7.21 -7.73 2.05
CA GLN A 601 6.02 -8.52 1.75
C GLN A 601 5.09 -7.77 0.78
N GLN A 602 4.89 -6.48 1.01
CA GLN A 602 4.10 -5.60 0.15
C GLN A 602 4.76 -5.43 -1.23
N SER A 603 6.09 -5.33 -1.28
CA SER A 603 6.84 -5.27 -2.54
C SER A 603 6.69 -6.56 -3.33
N ALA A 604 6.89 -7.72 -2.69
CA ALA A 604 6.70 -9.02 -3.33
C ALA A 604 5.25 -9.23 -3.80
N ARG A 605 4.26 -8.74 -3.03
CA ARG A 605 2.85 -8.76 -3.45
C ARG A 605 2.63 -7.90 -4.69
N LEU A 606 3.20 -6.70 -4.76
CA LEU A 606 3.09 -5.82 -5.91
C LEU A 606 3.73 -6.44 -7.16
N ASP A 607 4.93 -7.01 -7.02
CA ASP A 607 5.63 -7.72 -8.09
C ASP A 607 4.78 -8.88 -8.62
N LYS A 608 4.26 -9.71 -7.72
CA LYS A 608 3.36 -10.80 -8.07
C LYS A 608 2.11 -10.33 -8.82
N LEU A 609 1.50 -9.22 -8.41
CA LEU A 609 0.33 -8.66 -9.11
C LEU A 609 0.70 -8.19 -10.53
N TRP A 610 1.85 -7.56 -10.70
CA TRP A 610 2.34 -7.15 -12.03
C TRP A 610 2.66 -8.34 -12.92
N ASP A 611 3.31 -9.38 -12.39
CA ASP A 611 3.60 -10.60 -13.13
C ASP A 611 2.31 -11.31 -13.56
N GLN A 612 1.30 -11.35 -12.68
CA GLN A 612 -0.04 -11.85 -13.01
C GLN A 612 -0.71 -11.01 -14.09
N LEU A 613 -0.63 -9.67 -14.01
CA LEU A 613 -1.23 -8.77 -14.98
C LEU A 613 -0.61 -8.93 -16.38
N ILE A 614 0.70 -9.14 -16.45
CA ILE A 614 1.42 -9.32 -17.72
C ILE A 614 1.13 -10.70 -18.33
N TYR A 615 0.90 -11.70 -17.47
CA TYR A 615 0.61 -13.07 -17.90
C TYR A 615 -0.81 -13.25 -18.46
N VAL A 616 -1.80 -12.61 -17.83
CA VAL A 616 -3.23 -12.69 -18.18
C VAL A 616 -3.54 -11.83 -19.39
#